data_AF-A0A655JMH9-F1
#
_entry.id   AF-A0A655JMH9-F1
#
_cell.length_a   1.000
_cell.length_b   1.000
_cell.length_c   1.000
_cell.angle_alpha   90.00
_cell.angle_beta   90.00
_cell.angle_gamma   90.00
#
_symmetry.space_group_name_H-M   'P 1'
#
loop_
_entity.id
_entity.type
_entity.pdbx_description
1 polymer ?
#
loop_
_entity_poly.entity_id
_entity_poly.type
_entity_poly.pdbx_seq_one_letter_code
_entity_poly.pdbx_strand_id
1 'polypeptide(L)'
;MDYQQITDVVIARGLSQRGVPFSWAGGGISGPTRGTGTGINTVGFDASGLIQYAYAGAGLKLPRSSGQMYKVGQKVLPQQARKGDLIFYGPEGTQSVALYLGKGQMLEVGDVVQVSPVRTNGMTPYLVRVLGTQPTPVQQAPVQPAPVQQAPVQQAPVQQAPVQQAPVQQAPVQQAPVQQAPVQPPPFGTARSR
;
A
#
# COMPACT_ATOMS: atom_id res chain seq x y z
N MET A 1 22.84 21.22 -2.53
CA MET A 1 23.20 19.82 -2.29
C MET A 1 22.61 19.02 -3.45
N ASP A 2 23.44 18.32 -4.21
CA ASP A 2 22.93 17.50 -5.33
C ASP A 2 22.21 16.23 -4.81
N TYR A 3 21.51 15.51 -5.68
CA TYR A 3 20.79 14.29 -5.27
C TYR A 3 21.71 13.18 -4.75
N GLN A 4 22.97 13.16 -5.16
CA GLN A 4 23.93 12.15 -4.72
C GLN A 4 24.31 12.39 -3.25
N GLN A 5 24.62 13.62 -2.90
CA GLN A 5 24.92 14.05 -1.53
C GLN A 5 23.74 13.79 -0.59
N ILE A 6 22.51 14.09 -1.01
CA ILE A 6 21.31 13.79 -0.20
C ILE A 6 21.13 12.28 -0.02
N THR A 7 21.35 11.49 -1.08
CA THR A 7 21.29 10.03 -1.01
C THR A 7 22.33 9.47 -0.04
N ASP A 8 23.53 10.03 -0.03
CA ASP A 8 24.59 9.63 0.91
C ASP A 8 24.22 9.93 2.36
N VAL A 9 23.55 11.06 2.63
CA VAL A 9 22.99 11.37 3.96
C VAL A 9 21.93 10.35 4.37
N VAL A 10 21.00 10.00 3.47
CA VAL A 10 19.96 8.99 3.73
C VAL A 10 20.59 7.64 4.07
N ILE A 11 21.57 7.20 3.28
CA ILE A 11 22.28 5.93 3.50
C ILE A 11 23.06 5.97 4.82
N ALA A 12 23.80 7.05 5.10
CA ALA A 12 24.56 7.19 6.34
C ALA A 12 23.65 7.12 7.57
N ARG A 13 22.49 7.77 7.53
CA ARG A 13 21.49 7.68 8.59
C ARG A 13 21.01 6.25 8.78
N GLY A 14 20.62 5.55 7.72
CA GLY A 14 20.23 4.15 7.82
C GLY A 14 21.34 3.27 8.42
N LEU A 15 22.56 3.38 7.91
CA LEU A 15 23.72 2.60 8.37
C LEU A 15 24.13 2.89 9.82
N SER A 16 23.85 4.09 10.33
CA SER A 16 24.09 4.45 11.72
C SER A 16 23.24 3.66 12.71
N GLN A 17 22.15 3.03 12.24
CA GLN A 17 21.23 2.26 13.08
C GLN A 17 21.53 0.77 13.09
N ARG A 18 22.61 0.29 12.44
CA ARG A 18 22.97 -1.13 12.44
C ARG A 18 23.12 -1.67 13.87
N GLY A 19 22.59 -2.86 14.11
CA GLY A 19 22.55 -3.49 15.43
C GLY A 19 21.35 -3.09 16.30
N VAL A 20 20.59 -2.05 15.95
CA VAL A 20 19.33 -1.74 16.63
C VAL A 20 18.33 -2.89 16.41
N PRO A 21 17.65 -3.38 17.46
CA PRO A 21 16.80 -4.56 17.34
C PRO A 21 15.55 -4.30 16.50
N PHE A 22 14.98 -5.39 15.99
CA PHE A 22 13.63 -5.38 15.48
C PHE A 22 12.62 -5.06 16.57
N SER A 23 11.64 -4.22 16.23
CA SER A 23 10.47 -3.97 17.06
C SER A 23 9.25 -3.81 16.16
N TRP A 24 8.25 -4.68 16.34
CA TRP A 24 7.03 -4.62 15.54
C TRP A 24 6.32 -3.28 15.67
N ALA A 25 6.04 -2.60 14.55
CA ALA A 25 5.52 -1.22 14.51
C ALA A 25 6.46 -0.15 15.12
N GLY A 26 7.70 -0.50 15.45
CA GLY A 26 8.67 0.37 16.09
C GLY A 26 9.37 1.34 15.13
N GLY A 27 9.73 2.50 15.67
CA GLY A 27 10.54 3.51 15.02
C GLY A 27 9.80 4.39 14.01
N GLY A 28 10.50 5.42 13.56
CA GLY A 28 10.00 6.40 12.59
C GLY A 28 11.01 7.52 12.36
N ILE A 29 10.53 8.68 11.91
CA ILE A 29 11.38 9.80 11.47
C ILE A 29 12.40 10.29 12.52
N SER A 30 12.13 10.11 13.81
CA SER A 30 12.96 10.59 14.91
C SER A 30 13.96 9.56 15.46
N GLY A 31 13.85 8.29 15.08
CA GLY A 31 14.70 7.21 15.61
C GLY A 31 13.92 5.96 15.99
N PRO A 32 14.58 4.99 16.64
CA PRO A 32 13.93 3.79 17.13
C PRO A 32 13.01 4.10 18.31
N THR A 33 11.91 3.38 18.42
CA THR A 33 10.94 3.54 19.51
C THR A 33 10.47 2.19 19.98
N ARG A 34 9.76 2.15 21.13
CA ARG A 34 8.94 0.97 21.43
C ARG A 34 7.92 0.77 20.33
N GLY A 35 7.68 -0.49 20.02
CA GLY A 35 6.68 -0.93 19.07
C GLY A 35 5.35 -1.25 19.75
N THR A 36 4.55 -2.06 19.09
CA THR A 36 3.29 -2.62 19.62
C THR A 36 3.32 -4.14 19.54
N GLY A 37 2.38 -4.81 20.21
CA GLY A 37 2.32 -6.28 20.21
C GLY A 37 3.63 -6.90 20.73
N THR A 38 4.28 -7.72 19.91
CA THR A 38 5.56 -8.36 20.24
C THR A 38 6.71 -7.36 20.45
N GLY A 39 6.59 -6.13 19.92
CA GLY A 39 7.58 -5.05 20.07
C GLY A 39 7.35 -4.14 21.28
N ILE A 40 6.34 -4.40 22.13
CA ILE A 40 5.90 -3.45 23.17
C ILE A 40 7.01 -3.07 24.17
N ASN A 41 7.95 -3.98 24.44
CA ASN A 41 9.06 -3.76 25.37
C ASN A 41 10.42 -3.55 24.68
N THR A 42 10.45 -3.48 23.35
CA THR A 42 11.69 -3.39 22.58
C THR A 42 11.77 -2.03 21.89
N VAL A 43 12.77 -1.22 22.23
CA VAL A 43 13.09 0.01 21.49
C VAL A 43 13.86 -0.38 20.23
N GLY A 44 13.24 -0.22 19.07
CA GLY A 44 13.79 -0.70 17.82
C GLY A 44 13.11 -0.14 16.58
N PHE A 45 13.33 -0.80 15.45
CA PHE A 45 12.71 -0.50 14.18
C PHE A 45 11.95 -1.70 13.62
N ASP A 46 10.88 -1.45 12.89
CA ASP A 46 10.50 -2.34 11.78
C ASP A 46 11.08 -1.82 10.45
N ALA A 47 10.91 -2.59 9.38
CA ALA A 47 11.42 -2.26 8.05
C ALA A 47 11.01 -0.84 7.59
N SER A 48 9.71 -0.53 7.63
CA SER A 48 9.21 0.77 7.16
C SER A 48 9.64 1.92 8.06
N GLY A 49 9.79 1.70 9.38
CA GLY A 49 10.23 2.71 10.34
C GLY A 49 11.68 3.12 10.12
N LEU A 50 12.55 2.14 9.80
CA LEU A 50 13.93 2.40 9.41
C LEU A 50 14.01 3.26 8.13
N ILE A 51 13.18 2.95 7.13
CA ILE A 51 13.15 3.72 5.87
C ILE A 51 12.65 5.14 6.11
N GLN A 52 11.64 5.34 6.95
CA GLN A 52 11.21 6.69 7.36
C GLN A 52 12.33 7.45 8.06
N TYR A 53 13.04 6.82 8.99
CA TYR A 53 14.17 7.44 9.68
C TYR A 53 15.29 7.90 8.74
N ALA A 54 15.66 7.04 7.80
CA ALA A 54 16.69 7.32 6.81
C ALA A 54 16.30 8.51 5.94
N TYR A 55 15.10 8.46 5.33
CA TYR A 55 14.62 9.50 4.42
C TYR A 55 14.18 10.81 5.08
N ALA A 56 13.90 10.80 6.39
CA ALA A 56 13.71 12.05 7.15
C ALA A 56 14.95 12.96 7.09
N GLY A 57 16.15 12.40 6.88
CA GLY A 57 17.37 13.20 6.66
C GLY A 57 17.37 14.02 5.36
N ALA A 58 16.53 13.63 4.39
CA ALA A 58 16.29 14.39 3.18
C ALA A 58 15.08 15.35 3.31
N GLY A 59 14.52 15.49 4.53
CA GLY A 59 13.30 16.27 4.76
C GLY A 59 12.02 15.59 4.25
N LEU A 60 12.08 14.31 3.87
CA LEU A 60 10.96 13.58 3.29
C LEU A 60 10.22 12.75 4.35
N LYS A 61 8.90 12.89 4.41
CA LYS A 61 8.02 12.07 5.25
C LYS A 61 7.34 10.99 4.41
N LEU A 62 7.95 9.82 4.36
CA LEU A 62 7.40 8.68 3.62
C LEU A 62 6.16 8.10 4.34
N PRO A 63 5.22 7.48 3.60
CA PRO A 63 4.13 6.70 4.19
C PRO A 63 4.63 5.66 5.19
N ARG A 64 3.85 5.31 6.23
CA ARG A 64 4.27 4.32 7.25
C ARG A 64 4.26 2.87 6.74
N SER A 65 3.38 2.56 5.79
CA SER A 65 3.24 1.23 5.19
C SER A 65 4.12 1.09 3.95
N SER A 66 4.85 -0.02 3.85
CA SER A 66 5.68 -0.35 2.69
C SER A 66 4.84 -0.44 1.40
N GLY A 67 3.63 -1.00 1.45
CA GLY A 67 2.74 -1.07 0.29
C GLY A 67 2.33 0.32 -0.21
N GLN A 68 2.13 1.28 0.69
CA GLN A 68 1.83 2.65 0.28
C GLN A 68 3.07 3.36 -0.28
N MET A 69 4.27 3.15 0.30
CA MET A 69 5.52 3.63 -0.27
C MET A 69 5.72 3.09 -1.69
N TYR A 70 5.48 1.78 -1.89
CA TYR A 70 5.55 1.13 -3.19
C TYR A 70 4.54 1.75 -4.16
N LYS A 71 3.28 1.91 -3.76
CA LYS A 71 2.21 2.46 -4.60
C LYS A 71 2.53 3.85 -5.15
N VAL A 72 2.94 4.79 -4.28
CA VAL A 72 3.14 6.21 -4.66
C VAL A 72 4.49 6.48 -5.32
N GLY A 73 5.46 5.59 -5.15
CA GLY A 73 6.82 5.79 -5.63
C GLY A 73 7.03 5.63 -7.13
N GLN A 74 8.02 6.33 -7.69
CA GLN A 74 8.45 6.12 -9.07
C GLN A 74 9.09 4.73 -9.22
N LYS A 75 8.53 3.90 -10.11
CA LYS A 75 9.02 2.54 -10.36
C LYS A 75 10.34 2.56 -11.12
N VAL A 76 11.26 1.70 -10.72
CA VAL A 76 12.57 1.50 -11.35
C VAL A 76 12.77 0.01 -11.58
N LEU A 77 13.24 -0.35 -12.78
CA LEU A 77 13.59 -1.73 -13.10
C LEU A 77 14.84 -2.15 -12.32
N PRO A 78 14.96 -3.42 -11.89
CA PRO A 78 16.14 -3.91 -11.15
C PRO A 78 17.48 -3.62 -11.85
N GLN A 79 17.52 -3.67 -13.18
CA GLN A 79 18.72 -3.37 -13.98
C GLN A 79 19.15 -1.90 -13.92
N GLN A 80 18.24 -1.01 -13.51
CA GLN A 80 18.45 0.43 -13.39
C GLN A 80 18.62 0.86 -11.91
N ALA A 81 18.71 -0.11 -11.00
CA ALA A 81 18.80 0.13 -9.57
C ALA A 81 20.05 0.94 -9.22
N ARG A 82 19.86 1.96 -8.38
CA ARG A 82 20.91 2.82 -7.86
C ARG A 82 20.85 2.82 -6.34
N LYS A 83 21.99 3.06 -5.68
CA LYS A 83 22.01 3.27 -4.23
C LYS A 83 20.96 4.34 -3.85
N GLY A 84 20.23 4.11 -2.77
CA GLY A 84 19.09 4.94 -2.37
C GLY A 84 17.74 4.39 -2.83
N ASP A 85 17.66 3.63 -3.93
CA ASP A 85 16.39 3.04 -4.36
C ASP A 85 15.86 2.05 -3.29
N LEU A 86 14.55 1.97 -3.16
CA LEU A 86 13.86 1.08 -2.21
C LEU A 86 13.50 -0.24 -2.88
N ILE A 87 13.85 -1.34 -2.23
CA ILE A 87 13.47 -2.71 -2.60
C ILE A 87 12.26 -3.11 -1.77
N PHE A 88 11.27 -3.77 -2.38
CA PHE A 88 10.07 -4.21 -1.67
C PHE A 88 9.88 -5.72 -1.80
N TYR A 89 9.13 -6.26 -0.84
CA TYR A 89 8.79 -7.67 -0.78
C TYR A 89 7.27 -7.87 -0.64
N GLY A 90 6.80 -9.00 -1.14
CA GLY A 90 5.40 -9.41 -1.12
C GLY A 90 4.54 -8.78 -2.22
N PRO A 91 3.27 -9.22 -2.33
CA PRO A 91 2.34 -8.68 -3.33
C PRO A 91 2.18 -7.17 -3.13
N GLU A 92 2.35 -6.39 -4.20
CA GLU A 92 2.30 -4.92 -4.18
C GLU A 92 3.21 -4.26 -3.11
N GLY A 93 4.32 -4.91 -2.74
CA GLY A 93 5.27 -4.39 -1.75
C GLY A 93 4.74 -4.33 -0.31
N THR A 94 3.67 -5.06 -0.01
CA THR A 94 2.95 -4.98 1.27
C THR A 94 3.64 -5.72 2.43
N GLN A 95 4.62 -6.58 2.15
CA GLN A 95 5.25 -7.40 3.19
C GLN A 95 6.41 -6.68 3.89
N SER A 96 7.33 -6.09 3.13
CA SER A 96 8.51 -5.41 3.69
C SER A 96 9.15 -4.45 2.69
N VAL A 97 10.10 -3.64 3.18
CA VAL A 97 10.90 -2.69 2.40
C VAL A 97 12.34 -2.66 2.90
N ALA A 98 13.30 -2.49 1.99
CA ALA A 98 14.72 -2.37 2.28
C ALA A 98 15.35 -1.23 1.45
N LEU A 99 16.48 -0.70 1.91
CA LEU A 99 17.22 0.37 1.23
C LEU A 99 18.36 -0.25 0.41
N TYR A 100 18.35 -0.09 -0.91
CA TYR A 100 19.44 -0.56 -1.76
C TYR A 100 20.69 0.29 -1.57
N LEU A 101 21.83 -0.37 -1.34
CA LEU A 101 23.12 0.28 -1.09
C LEU A 101 24.03 0.29 -2.33
N GLY A 102 23.58 -0.33 -3.42
CA GLY A 102 24.44 -0.64 -4.56
C GLY A 102 25.21 -1.95 -4.36
N LYS A 103 25.90 -2.40 -5.40
CA LYS A 103 26.75 -3.60 -5.39
C LYS A 103 26.02 -4.87 -4.87
N GLY A 104 24.72 -4.98 -5.13
CA GLY A 104 23.93 -6.15 -4.69
C GLY A 104 23.72 -6.22 -3.18
N GLN A 105 23.91 -5.13 -2.43
CA GLN A 105 23.69 -5.06 -0.99
C GLN A 105 22.47 -4.20 -0.65
N MET A 106 21.77 -4.56 0.43
CA MET A 106 20.67 -3.78 0.97
C MET A 106 20.79 -3.63 2.49
N LEU A 107 20.26 -2.54 3.01
CA LEU A 107 20.02 -2.33 4.42
C LEU A 107 18.58 -2.71 4.73
N GLU A 108 18.40 -3.61 5.69
CA GLU A 108 17.09 -4.12 6.12
C GLU A 108 17.02 -4.25 7.64
N VAL A 109 15.86 -4.71 8.13
CA VAL A 109 15.67 -5.12 9.52
C VAL A 109 15.34 -6.61 9.54
N GLY A 110 16.30 -7.43 9.98
CA GLY A 110 16.09 -8.83 10.35
C GLY A 110 15.71 -8.91 11.82
N ASP A 111 16.43 -9.69 12.63
CA ASP A 111 16.35 -9.59 14.09
C ASP A 111 16.94 -8.26 14.61
N VAL A 112 17.86 -7.69 13.83
CA VAL A 112 18.44 -6.36 14.02
C VAL A 112 18.53 -5.64 12.68
N VAL A 113 18.75 -4.33 12.71
CA VAL A 113 19.13 -3.56 11.51
C VAL A 113 20.48 -4.07 11.00
N GLN A 114 20.54 -4.48 9.74
CA GLN A 114 21.73 -5.12 9.18
C GLN A 114 21.86 -4.89 7.68
N VAL A 115 23.10 -5.04 7.18
CA VAL A 115 23.37 -5.09 5.75
C VAL A 115 23.37 -6.55 5.32
N SER A 116 22.64 -6.85 4.25
CA SER A 116 22.52 -8.19 3.69
C SER A 116 22.68 -8.13 2.16
N PRO A 117 23.09 -9.25 1.53
CA PRO A 117 22.89 -9.43 0.09
C PRO A 117 21.41 -9.24 -0.27
N VAL A 118 21.14 -8.64 -1.43
CA VAL A 118 19.77 -8.50 -1.94
C VAL A 118 19.14 -9.87 -2.12
N ARG A 119 17.99 -10.09 -1.50
CA ARG A 119 17.19 -11.32 -1.66
C ARG A 119 16.21 -11.14 -2.81
N THR A 120 16.08 -12.13 -3.67
CA THR A 120 15.15 -12.12 -4.82
C THR A 120 13.84 -12.84 -4.54
N ASN A 121 13.81 -13.78 -3.58
CA ASN A 121 12.59 -14.49 -3.22
C ASN A 121 11.53 -13.52 -2.69
N GLY A 122 10.35 -13.51 -3.32
CA GLY A 122 9.26 -12.61 -2.98
C GLY A 122 9.54 -11.12 -3.24
N MET A 123 10.62 -10.77 -3.95
CA MET A 123 10.92 -9.38 -4.31
C MET A 123 9.92 -8.86 -5.34
N THR A 124 9.48 -7.62 -5.21
CA THR A 124 8.60 -6.97 -6.20
C THR A 124 9.31 -6.80 -7.54
N PRO A 125 8.57 -6.75 -8.67
CA PRO A 125 9.17 -6.59 -10.00
C PRO A 125 9.87 -5.24 -10.21
N TYR A 126 9.55 -4.23 -9.38
CA TYR A 126 10.14 -2.90 -9.42
C TYR A 126 10.70 -2.49 -8.07
N LEU A 127 11.74 -1.65 -8.11
CA LEU A 127 12.18 -0.82 -6.99
C LEU A 127 11.43 0.52 -7.03
N VAL A 128 11.59 1.34 -5.98
CA VAL A 128 11.15 2.74 -5.97
C VAL A 128 12.33 3.68 -5.85
N ARG A 129 12.39 4.67 -6.74
CA ARG A 129 13.29 5.82 -6.58
C ARG A 129 12.57 6.96 -5.88
N VAL A 130 13.17 7.47 -4.81
CA VAL A 130 12.59 8.54 -3.98
C VAL A 130 13.22 9.90 -4.30
N LEU A 131 14.52 9.94 -4.57
CA LEU A 131 15.28 11.17 -4.87
C LEU A 131 15.62 11.24 -6.35
N GLY A 132 15.59 12.44 -6.93
CA GLY A 132 15.86 12.66 -8.35
C GLY A 132 14.64 12.46 -9.25
N THR A 133 13.46 12.26 -8.67
CA THR A 133 12.20 12.31 -9.40
C THR A 133 11.85 13.78 -9.64
N GLN A 134 12.23 14.34 -10.79
CA GLN A 134 11.33 15.32 -11.38
C GLN A 134 9.99 14.58 -11.50
N PRO A 135 8.84 15.13 -11.06
CA PRO A 135 7.59 14.61 -11.58
C PRO A 135 7.75 14.75 -13.09
N THR A 136 7.97 13.64 -13.81
CA THR A 136 7.74 13.67 -15.24
C THR A 136 6.35 14.26 -15.36
N PRO A 137 6.17 15.40 -16.03
CA PRO A 137 4.85 15.69 -16.57
C PRO A 137 4.50 14.39 -17.26
N VAL A 138 3.38 13.79 -16.91
CA VAL A 138 2.78 12.83 -17.82
C VAL A 138 2.66 13.62 -19.11
N GLN A 139 3.58 13.41 -20.05
CA GLN A 139 3.30 13.70 -21.44
C GLN A 139 2.13 12.77 -21.70
N GLN A 140 0.92 13.30 -21.50
CA GLN A 140 -0.24 12.82 -22.20
C GLN A 140 0.27 12.75 -23.64
N ALA A 141 0.51 11.54 -24.13
CA ALA A 141 0.70 11.36 -25.56
C ALA A 141 -0.43 12.17 -26.20
N PRO A 142 -0.17 13.05 -27.17
CA PRO A 142 -1.24 13.78 -27.82
C PRO A 142 -2.20 12.71 -28.34
N VAL A 143 -3.35 12.59 -27.68
CA VAL A 143 -4.47 11.82 -28.18
C VAL A 143 -4.92 12.60 -29.39
N GLN A 144 -4.28 12.32 -30.53
CA GLN A 144 -4.80 12.79 -31.81
C GLN A 144 -6.20 12.20 -31.91
N PRO A 145 -7.27 13.01 -31.92
CA PRO A 145 -8.58 12.46 -32.23
C PRO A 145 -8.49 11.93 -33.66
N ALA A 146 -8.66 10.62 -33.82
CA ALA A 146 -8.77 10.02 -35.14
C ALA A 146 -9.93 10.73 -35.87
N PRO A 147 -9.76 11.15 -37.14
CA PRO A 147 -10.84 11.78 -37.88
C PRO A 147 -11.98 10.78 -38.04
N VAL A 148 -13.11 11.07 -37.41
CA VAL A 148 -14.36 10.34 -37.61
C VAL A 148 -14.84 10.62 -39.03
N GLN A 149 -14.60 9.69 -39.95
CA GLN A 149 -15.25 9.72 -41.26
C GLN A 149 -16.72 9.40 -41.06
N GLN A 150 -17.59 10.38 -41.26
CA GLN A 150 -19.03 10.19 -41.26
C GLN A 150 -19.39 9.31 -42.47
N ALA A 151 -19.69 8.02 -42.23
CA ALA A 151 -20.30 7.17 -43.24
C ALA A 151 -21.76 7.64 -43.46
N PRO A 152 -22.24 7.76 -44.71
CA PRO A 152 -23.63 8.11 -44.95
C PRO A 152 -24.54 6.98 -44.51
N VAL A 153 -25.38 7.23 -43.49
CA VAL A 153 -26.43 6.31 -43.06
C VAL A 153 -27.55 6.32 -44.11
N GLN A 154 -27.67 5.23 -44.87
CA GLN A 154 -28.84 5.01 -45.73
C GLN A 154 -30.01 4.57 -44.84
N GLN A 155 -31.11 5.33 -44.84
CA GLN A 155 -32.32 4.98 -44.11
C GLN A 155 -33.02 3.81 -44.81
N ALA A 156 -33.05 2.64 -44.18
CA ALA A 156 -33.88 1.52 -44.61
C ALA A 156 -35.35 1.76 -44.17
N PRO A 157 -36.35 1.47 -45.03
CA PRO A 157 -37.76 1.66 -44.68
C PRO A 157 -38.19 0.64 -43.62
N VAL A 158 -38.67 1.13 -42.48
CA VAL A 158 -39.23 0.31 -41.41
C VAL A 158 -40.65 -0.15 -41.79
N GLN A 159 -40.86 -1.46 -41.89
CA GLN A 159 -42.20 -2.05 -41.98
C GLN A 159 -42.73 -2.28 -40.56
N GLN A 160 -43.91 -1.76 -40.25
CA GLN A 160 -44.57 -1.96 -38.96
C GLN A 160 -45.18 -3.37 -38.90
N ALA A 161 -44.70 -4.21 -37.99
CA ALA A 161 -45.32 -5.50 -37.67
C ALA A 161 -46.45 -5.30 -36.63
N PRO A 162 -47.57 -6.03 -36.73
CA PRO A 162 -48.68 -5.90 -35.80
C PRO A 162 -48.32 -6.53 -34.44
N VAL A 163 -48.51 -5.76 -33.37
CA VAL A 163 -48.30 -6.21 -31.98
C VAL A 163 -49.50 -7.06 -31.51
N GLN A 164 -49.24 -8.31 -31.11
CA GLN A 164 -50.22 -9.12 -30.37
C GLN A 164 -49.96 -8.93 -28.87
N GLN A 165 -51.01 -8.58 -28.11
CA GLN A 165 -50.93 -8.45 -26.66
C GLN A 165 -50.96 -9.83 -26.00
N ALA A 166 -49.88 -10.21 -25.31
CA ALA A 166 -49.83 -11.41 -24.48
C ALA A 166 -50.43 -11.11 -23.07
N PRO A 167 -51.17 -12.05 -22.46
CA PRO A 167 -51.74 -11.86 -21.13
C PRO A 167 -50.66 -11.96 -20.04
N VAL A 168 -50.64 -10.98 -19.13
CA VAL A 168 -49.77 -10.98 -17.95
C VAL A 168 -50.33 -11.88 -16.86
N GLN A 169 -49.55 -12.85 -16.39
CA GLN A 169 -49.86 -13.62 -15.18
C GLN A 169 -49.18 -12.98 -13.97
N GLN A 170 -49.97 -12.69 -12.93
CA GLN A 170 -49.45 -12.15 -11.66
C GLN A 170 -48.83 -13.29 -10.83
N ALA A 171 -47.55 -13.15 -10.46
CA ALA A 171 -46.87 -14.07 -9.55
C ALA A 171 -47.22 -13.74 -8.08
N PRO A 172 -47.40 -14.75 -7.20
CA PRO A 172 -47.68 -14.53 -5.79
C PRO A 172 -46.42 -14.12 -5.01
N VAL A 173 -46.55 -13.05 -4.21
CA VAL A 173 -45.51 -12.59 -3.28
C VAL A 173 -45.56 -13.42 -1.98
N GLN A 174 -44.44 -14.02 -1.59
CA GLN A 174 -44.31 -14.68 -0.27
C GLN A 174 -43.80 -13.67 0.76
N GLN A 175 -44.50 -13.55 1.88
CA GLN A 175 -44.08 -12.72 3.02
C GLN A 175 -43.09 -13.52 3.90
N ALA A 176 -41.93 -12.92 4.19
CA ALA A 176 -40.94 -13.49 5.10
C ALA A 176 -41.37 -13.31 6.57
N PRO A 177 -41.14 -14.29 7.47
CA PRO A 177 -41.50 -14.18 8.88
C PRO A 177 -40.52 -13.32 9.67
N VAL A 178 -41.06 -12.41 10.49
CA VAL A 178 -40.31 -11.61 11.47
C VAL A 178 -40.11 -12.42 12.76
N GLN A 179 -38.87 -12.56 13.23
CA GLN A 179 -38.58 -13.20 14.53
C GLN A 179 -38.68 -12.15 15.64
N GLN A 180 -39.52 -12.42 16.65
CA GLN A 180 -39.62 -11.60 17.86
C GLN A 180 -38.58 -12.05 18.90
N ALA A 181 -37.83 -11.09 19.45
CA ALA A 181 -36.89 -11.36 20.55
C ALA A 181 -37.66 -11.57 21.87
N PRO A 182 -37.20 -12.46 22.77
CA PRO A 182 -37.87 -12.72 24.04
C PRO A 182 -37.61 -11.61 25.07
N VAL A 183 -38.69 -11.16 25.71
CA VAL A 183 -38.70 -10.18 26.82
C VAL A 183 -38.52 -10.93 28.14
N GLN A 184 -37.53 -10.54 28.96
CA GLN A 184 -37.34 -11.11 30.30
C GLN A 184 -38.16 -10.37 31.36
N PRO A 185 -38.85 -11.06 32.30
CA PRO A 185 -39.54 -10.43 33.41
C PRO A 185 -38.61 -10.09 34.59
N PRO A 186 -38.96 -9.11 35.44
CA PRO A 186 -38.16 -8.71 36.60
C PRO A 186 -38.26 -9.70 37.77
N PRO A 187 -37.28 -9.71 38.71
CA PRO A 187 -37.28 -10.62 39.86
C PRO A 187 -38.28 -10.18 40.93
N PHE A 188 -39.07 -11.13 41.45
CA PHE A 188 -39.90 -10.95 42.64
C PHE A 188 -39.07 -11.18 43.91
N GLY A 189 -39.06 -10.18 44.80
CA GLY A 189 -38.54 -10.32 46.15
C GLY A 189 -39.55 -11.02 47.06
N THR A 190 -39.13 -12.07 47.76
CA THR A 190 -39.87 -12.64 48.89
C THR A 190 -39.37 -12.01 50.18
N ALA A 191 -40.21 -11.17 50.78
CA ALA A 191 -40.11 -10.82 52.18
C ALA A 191 -40.58 -12.01 53.03
N ARG A 192 -39.72 -12.54 53.92
CA ARG A 192 -40.14 -13.33 55.07
C ARG A 192 -40.09 -12.44 56.31
N SER A 193 -41.25 -12.23 56.92
CA SER A 193 -41.39 -11.69 58.27
C SER A 193 -41.68 -12.84 59.24
N ARG A 194 -40.88 -12.87 60.31
CA ARG A 194 -41.00 -13.60 61.60
C ARG A 194 -40.89 -15.13 61.58
#